data_AF-L8GZA1-F1
#
_entry.id   AF-L8GZA1-F1
#
_cell.length_a   1.000
_cell.length_b   1.000
_cell.length_c   1.000
_cell.angle_alpha   90.00
_cell.angle_beta   90.00
_cell.angle_gamma   90.00
#
_symmetry.space_group_name_H-M   'P 1'
#
loop_
_entity.id
_entity.type
_entity.pdbx_description
1 polymer ?
#
loop_
_entity_poly.entity_id
_entity_poly.type
_entity_poly.pdbx_seq_one_letter_code
_entity_poly.pdbx_strand_id
1 'polypeptide(L)'
;MLAARRMPPSWLGNEHHKVKLMVNLDMIGWNNPKDLTVALETLKECEPIADLFVKVAATVCSIPVAKCLKPWGSDHMAYLHKSELFSLIRKDVVNTKLTQLYPTRGMPAILTNNRKCEDYWYYHSMADTEDNVDQTVAEQILRLDVAVLAHYALGVAPISEAMVARLANKAKHLTSSWE
;
A
#
# COMPACT_ATOMS: atom_id res chain seq x y z
N MET A 1 -25.66 1.93 -35.96
CA MET A 1 -25.27 0.86 -35.02
C MET A 1 -24.81 1.50 -33.72
N LEU A 2 -25.64 1.46 -32.67
CA LEU A 2 -25.23 1.90 -31.33
C LEU A 2 -24.29 0.85 -30.72
N ALA A 3 -23.08 1.27 -30.35
CA ALA A 3 -22.19 0.44 -29.54
C ALA A 3 -22.87 0.20 -28.18
N ALA A 4 -23.17 -1.07 -27.86
CA ALA A 4 -23.67 -1.46 -26.57
C ALA A 4 -22.65 -1.04 -25.49
N ARG A 5 -23.01 -0.04 -24.68
CA ARG A 5 -22.29 0.25 -23.43
C ARG A 5 -22.39 -1.01 -22.57
N ARG A 6 -21.28 -1.76 -22.47
CA ARG A 6 -21.17 -2.88 -21.55
C ARG A 6 -21.35 -2.30 -20.14
N MET A 7 -22.55 -2.41 -19.59
CA MET A 7 -22.76 -2.05 -18.18
C MET A 7 -21.87 -2.98 -17.35
N PRO A 8 -21.08 -2.44 -16.41
CA PRO A 8 -20.29 -3.29 -15.53
C PRO A 8 -21.22 -4.28 -14.82
N PRO A 9 -20.80 -5.55 -14.61
CA PRO A 9 -21.59 -6.55 -13.91
C PRO A 9 -22.18 -5.98 -12.61
N SER A 10 -23.46 -6.24 -12.35
CA SER A 10 -24.19 -5.78 -11.14
C SER A 10 -23.57 -6.22 -9.81
N TRP A 11 -22.64 -7.17 -9.84
CA TRP A 11 -21.87 -7.67 -8.70
C TRP A 11 -20.63 -6.81 -8.36
N LEU A 12 -20.21 -5.92 -9.26
CA LEU A 12 -19.27 -4.84 -8.92
C LEU A 12 -20.03 -3.77 -8.14
N GLY A 13 -20.45 -4.11 -6.92
CA GLY A 13 -21.21 -3.22 -6.05
C GLY A 13 -20.53 -1.86 -5.92
N ASN A 14 -21.33 -0.80 -5.84
CA ASN A 14 -20.88 0.59 -5.68
C ASN A 14 -20.35 0.88 -4.26
N GLU A 15 -19.72 -0.11 -3.63
CA GLU A 15 -19.39 -0.13 -2.21
C GLU A 15 -17.97 0.33 -1.92
N HIS A 16 -17.26 0.84 -2.92
CA HIS A 16 -15.89 1.34 -2.78
C HIS A 16 -15.75 2.44 -1.73
N HIS A 17 -16.81 3.22 -1.50
CA HIS A 17 -16.90 4.20 -0.42
C HIS A 17 -16.83 3.57 1.00
N LYS A 18 -17.05 2.26 1.13
CA LYS A 18 -16.89 1.52 2.39
C LYS A 18 -15.43 1.19 2.69
N VAL A 19 -14.56 1.14 1.67
CA VAL A 19 -13.13 0.93 1.84
C VAL A 19 -12.51 2.20 2.40
N LYS A 20 -11.97 2.12 3.63
CA LYS A 20 -11.37 3.27 4.32
C LYS A 20 -9.91 3.47 3.96
N LEU A 21 -9.20 2.39 3.66
CA LEU A 21 -7.80 2.38 3.29
C LEU A 21 -7.48 1.05 2.60
N MET A 22 -6.69 1.09 1.53
CA MET A 22 -5.98 -0.05 0.98
C MET A 22 -4.49 0.16 1.22
N VAL A 23 -3.82 -0.83 1.83
CA VAL A 23 -2.37 -0.83 2.04
C VAL A 23 -1.77 -1.89 1.12
N ASN A 24 -0.86 -1.48 0.25
CA ASN A 24 -0.14 -2.37 -0.64
C ASN A 24 1.30 -2.51 -0.17
N LEU A 25 1.81 -3.74 -0.15
CA LEU A 25 3.19 -4.04 0.21
C LEU A 25 3.89 -4.50 -1.05
N ASP A 26 4.95 -3.79 -1.44
CA ASP A 26 5.73 -4.14 -2.62
C ASP A 26 7.20 -3.88 -2.35
N MET A 27 8.05 -4.89 -2.53
CA MET A 27 9.49 -4.79 -2.29
C MET A 27 9.87 -4.31 -0.87
N ILE A 28 9.27 -4.89 0.16
CA ILE A 28 9.42 -4.43 1.56
C ILE A 28 10.72 -4.87 2.26
N GLY A 29 11.72 -5.36 1.55
CA GLY A 29 12.82 -6.08 2.19
C GLY A 29 14.19 -5.79 1.65
N TRP A 30 14.40 -4.90 0.68
CA TRP A 30 15.71 -4.79 0.06
C TRP A 30 16.83 -4.40 1.07
N ASN A 31 17.96 -5.10 1.05
CA ASN A 31 19.14 -4.84 1.87
C ASN A 31 20.01 -3.71 1.27
N ASN A 32 19.63 -2.45 1.49
CA ASN A 32 20.49 -1.31 1.17
C ASN A 32 21.06 -0.66 2.44
N PRO A 33 22.28 -1.00 2.87
CA PRO A 33 22.82 -0.58 4.15
C PRO A 33 23.13 0.93 4.25
N LYS A 34 23.00 1.70 3.17
CA LYS A 34 23.35 3.14 3.14
C LYS A 34 22.19 4.09 3.41
N ASP A 35 20.94 3.66 3.27
CA ASP A 35 19.77 4.53 3.38
C ASP A 35 18.48 3.73 3.62
N LEU A 36 18.38 3.11 4.80
CA LEU A 36 17.18 2.39 5.22
C LEU A 36 16.04 3.37 5.48
N THR A 37 15.15 3.55 4.50
CA THR A 37 13.99 4.44 4.61
C THR A 37 12.74 3.74 4.07
N VAL A 38 11.64 3.78 4.84
CA VAL A 38 10.32 3.39 4.33
C VAL A 38 9.82 4.49 3.41
N ALA A 39 9.50 4.16 2.16
CA ALA A 39 8.81 5.07 1.27
C ALA A 39 7.30 4.79 1.30
N LEU A 40 6.55 5.88 1.45
CA LEU A 40 5.09 5.92 1.50
C LEU A 40 4.58 6.48 0.19
N GLU A 41 4.25 5.59 -0.74
CA GLU A 41 3.87 5.95 -2.09
C GLU A 41 2.35 6.10 -2.22
N THR A 42 1.91 7.31 -2.59
CA THR A 42 0.49 7.64 -2.76
C THR A 42 0.31 8.89 -3.63
N LEU A 43 -0.93 9.29 -3.92
CA LEU A 43 -1.26 10.55 -4.59
C LEU A 43 -1.28 11.73 -3.61
N LYS A 44 -1.07 12.96 -4.10
CA LYS A 44 -1.13 14.19 -3.30
C LYS A 44 -2.48 14.34 -2.56
N GLU A 45 -3.57 13.91 -3.19
CA GLU A 45 -4.92 13.92 -2.64
C GLU A 45 -5.10 12.96 -1.45
N CYS A 46 -4.23 11.94 -1.37
CA CYS A 46 -4.19 10.95 -0.29
C CYS A 46 -3.09 11.26 0.75
N GLU A 47 -2.43 12.42 0.67
CA GLU A 47 -1.37 12.81 1.61
C GLU A 47 -1.76 12.72 3.09
N PRO A 48 -3.01 13.02 3.51
CA PRO A 48 -3.42 12.83 4.92
C PRO A 48 -3.26 11.39 5.44
N ILE A 49 -3.30 10.38 4.57
CA ILE A 49 -3.00 8.99 4.92
C ILE A 49 -1.50 8.85 5.20
N ALA A 50 -0.66 9.37 4.31
CA ALA A 50 0.78 9.35 4.49
C ALA A 50 1.20 10.13 5.76
N ASP A 51 0.51 11.22 6.11
CA ASP A 51 0.70 11.92 7.39
C ASP A 51 0.43 11.03 8.61
N LEU A 52 -0.64 10.23 8.55
CA LEU A 52 -0.94 9.26 9.61
C LEU A 52 0.17 8.21 9.73
N PHE A 53 0.66 7.67 8.61
CA PHE A 53 1.78 6.73 8.62
C PHE A 53 3.04 7.35 9.22
N VAL A 54 3.42 8.58 8.82
CA VAL A 54 4.58 9.28 9.42
C VAL A 54 4.40 9.47 10.92
N LYS A 55 3.20 9.88 11.36
CA LYS A 55 2.89 10.04 12.78
C LYS A 55 2.99 8.74 13.56
N VAL A 56 2.51 7.63 13.00
CA VAL A 56 2.55 6.31 13.63
C VAL A 56 3.98 5.77 13.64
N ALA A 57 4.74 5.95 12.56
CA ALA A 57 6.13 5.53 12.46
C ALA A 57 7.00 6.08 13.59
N ALA A 58 6.77 7.33 14.02
CA ALA A 58 7.48 7.93 15.15
C ALA A 58 7.34 7.16 16.49
N THR A 59 6.41 6.20 16.56
CA THR A 59 6.17 5.38 17.76
C THR A 59 6.54 3.91 17.62
N VAL A 60 6.59 3.38 16.39
CA VAL A 60 6.78 1.94 16.15
C VAL A 60 7.98 1.62 15.26
N CYS A 61 8.53 2.62 14.57
CA CYS A 61 9.66 2.44 13.67
C CYS A 61 10.95 3.03 14.24
N SER A 62 12.07 2.34 14.00
CA SER A 62 13.42 2.85 14.24
C SER A 62 14.11 3.36 12.98
N ILE A 63 13.50 3.18 11.81
CA ILE A 63 14.00 3.65 10.51
C ILE A 63 13.22 4.89 10.03
N PRO A 64 13.88 5.82 9.32
CA PRO A 64 13.21 6.95 8.67
C PRO A 64 12.04 6.55 7.77
N VAL A 65 11.08 7.46 7.64
CA VAL A 65 9.92 7.31 6.75
C VAL A 65 9.80 8.56 5.88
N ALA A 66 9.66 8.36 4.57
CA ALA A 66 9.56 9.42 3.58
C ALA A 66 8.30 9.28 2.73
N LYS A 67 7.70 10.41 2.34
CA LYS A 67 6.55 10.42 1.43
C LYS A 67 7.00 10.44 -0.03
N CYS A 68 6.36 9.63 -0.87
CA CYS A 68 6.45 9.69 -2.32
C CYS A 68 5.06 10.03 -2.90
N LEU A 69 4.85 11.28 -3.30
CA LEU A 69 3.54 11.75 -3.81
C LEU A 69 3.40 11.61 -5.34
N LYS A 70 4.17 10.70 -5.94
CA LYS A 70 4.21 10.41 -7.38
C LYS A 70 4.17 8.89 -7.57
N PRO A 71 3.00 8.27 -7.40
CA PRO A 71 2.88 6.83 -7.28
C PRO A 71 3.05 6.12 -8.62
N TRP A 72 3.64 4.92 -8.61
CA TRP A 72 3.89 4.15 -9.82
C TRP A 72 3.95 2.62 -9.60
N GLY A 73 3.74 1.87 -10.67
CA GLY A 73 4.28 0.52 -10.82
C GLY A 73 3.50 -0.65 -10.18
N SER A 74 2.66 -0.43 -9.17
CA SER A 74 2.07 -1.54 -8.37
C SER A 74 0.55 -1.49 -8.21
N ASP A 75 -0.03 -2.47 -7.52
CA ASP A 75 -1.48 -2.70 -7.42
C ASP A 75 -2.25 -1.53 -6.79
N HIS A 76 -1.60 -0.73 -5.93
CA HIS A 76 -2.18 0.47 -5.36
C HIS A 76 -2.66 1.51 -6.39
N MET A 77 -2.10 1.48 -7.59
CA MET A 77 -2.50 2.35 -8.70
C MET A 77 -3.96 2.10 -9.12
N ALA A 78 -4.44 0.85 -9.06
CA ALA A 78 -5.82 0.52 -9.39
C ALA A 78 -6.85 1.18 -8.44
N TYR A 79 -6.42 1.51 -7.22
CA TYR A 79 -7.26 2.09 -6.16
C TYR A 79 -7.19 3.62 -6.14
N LEU A 80 -5.98 4.16 -6.30
CA LEU A 80 -5.68 5.59 -6.24
C LEU A 80 -6.38 6.40 -7.32
N HIS A 81 -6.40 5.90 -8.56
CA HIS A 81 -6.86 6.72 -9.66
C HIS A 81 -8.37 6.96 -9.65
N LYS A 82 -8.76 8.08 -10.24
CA LYS A 82 -9.99 8.31 -11.02
C LYS A 82 -9.52 8.48 -12.47
N SER A 83 -10.05 7.64 -13.35
CA SER A 83 -10.06 7.50 -14.82
C SER A 83 -9.26 8.42 -15.78
N GLU A 84 -8.41 9.34 -15.36
CA GLU A 84 -7.77 10.32 -16.27
C GLU A 84 -6.26 10.15 -16.49
N LEU A 85 -5.60 9.26 -15.74
CA LEU A 85 -4.13 9.13 -15.80
C LEU A 85 -3.59 8.34 -17.02
N PHE A 86 -4.44 7.76 -17.85
CA PHE A 86 -4.00 7.14 -19.12
C PHE A 86 -3.86 8.13 -20.28
N SER A 87 -4.18 9.42 -20.10
CA SER A 87 -3.89 10.44 -21.12
C SER A 87 -2.40 10.83 -21.19
N LEU A 88 -1.59 10.44 -20.19
CA LEU A 88 -0.17 10.76 -20.10
C LEU A 88 0.77 9.61 -20.50
N ILE A 89 0.26 8.40 -20.73
CA ILE A 89 1.05 7.28 -21.26
C ILE A 89 0.95 7.29 -22.79
N ARG A 90 1.80 8.13 -23.39
CA ARG A 90 2.20 8.19 -24.81
C ARG A 90 1.07 8.36 -25.85
N LYS A 91 1.21 9.41 -26.65
CA LYS A 91 0.48 9.65 -27.90
C LYS A 91 0.56 8.51 -28.94
N ASP A 92 1.36 7.46 -28.70
CA ASP A 92 1.57 6.38 -29.65
C ASP A 92 1.41 5.02 -28.94
N VAL A 93 0.37 4.28 -29.35
CA VAL A 93 -0.05 2.94 -28.90
C VAL A 93 -0.81 2.90 -27.56
N VAL A 94 -2.07 3.33 -27.61
CA VAL A 94 -3.04 3.15 -26.52
C VAL A 94 -3.39 1.66 -26.37
N ASN A 95 -2.90 1.02 -25.31
CA ASN A 95 -3.47 -0.24 -24.83
C ASN A 95 -4.77 0.06 -24.07
N THR A 96 -5.84 0.31 -24.82
CA THR A 96 -7.20 0.67 -24.37
C THR A 96 -7.85 -0.38 -23.44
N LYS A 97 -7.22 -1.52 -23.17
CA LYS A 97 -7.75 -2.58 -22.30
C LYS A 97 -7.54 -2.32 -20.81
N LEU A 98 -6.49 -1.62 -20.39
CA LEU A 98 -6.19 -1.44 -18.95
C LEU A 98 -7.11 -0.44 -18.26
N THR A 99 -7.47 0.65 -18.93
CA THR A 99 -8.48 1.62 -18.45
C THR A 99 -9.88 1.02 -18.32
N GLN A 100 -10.17 -0.04 -19.07
CA GLN A 100 -11.43 -0.77 -19.01
C GLN A 100 -11.48 -1.84 -17.92
N LEU A 101 -10.32 -2.34 -17.47
CA LEU A 101 -10.23 -3.42 -16.48
C LEU A 101 -10.31 -2.92 -15.04
N TYR A 102 -9.89 -1.68 -14.78
CA TYR A 102 -9.94 -1.09 -13.45
C TYR A 102 -10.79 0.17 -13.48
N PRO A 103 -12.11 0.10 -13.19
CA PRO A 103 -12.88 1.28 -12.85
C PRO A 103 -12.29 1.84 -11.55
N THR A 104 -11.35 2.75 -11.73
CA THR A 104 -10.74 3.67 -10.78
C THR A 104 -11.81 4.31 -9.88
N ARG A 105 -11.76 4.06 -8.57
CA ARG A 105 -12.85 4.43 -7.65
C ARG A 105 -12.50 5.57 -6.69
N GLY A 106 -11.30 6.17 -6.81
CA GLY A 106 -10.81 7.16 -5.85
C GLY A 106 -10.78 6.62 -4.43
N MET A 107 -10.36 5.36 -4.27
CA MET A 107 -10.24 4.74 -2.97
C MET A 107 -8.94 5.20 -2.32
N PRO A 108 -8.94 5.52 -1.01
CA PRO A 108 -7.72 5.88 -0.30
C PRO A 108 -6.76 4.69 -0.33
N ALA A 109 -5.55 4.86 -0.87
CA ALA A 109 -4.56 3.81 -0.96
C ALA A 109 -3.15 4.32 -0.74
N ILE A 110 -2.29 3.45 -0.23
CA ILE A 110 -0.88 3.73 0.04
C ILE A 110 -0.07 2.47 -0.24
N LEU A 111 1.11 2.64 -0.81
CA LEU A 111 2.08 1.57 -0.95
C LEU A 111 3.23 1.83 0.03
N THR A 112 3.59 0.79 0.77
CA THR A 112 4.78 0.78 1.61
C THR A 112 5.86 -0.04 0.91
N ASN A 113 7.03 0.57 0.73
CA ASN A 113 8.19 -0.06 0.12
C ASN A 113 9.50 0.43 0.73
N ASN A 114 10.58 -0.25 0.39
CA ASN A 114 11.92 0.26 0.62
C ASN A 114 12.31 1.19 -0.54
N ARG A 115 12.28 2.52 -0.28
CA ARG A 115 12.74 3.62 -1.17
C ARG A 115 12.23 3.53 -2.62
N LYS A 116 12.66 4.46 -3.48
CA LYS A 116 12.28 4.50 -4.89
C LYS A 116 12.63 3.16 -5.55
N CYS A 117 11.63 2.51 -6.13
CA CYS A 117 11.75 1.32 -6.99
C CYS A 117 12.96 1.37 -7.96
N GLU A 118 13.35 2.57 -8.41
CA GLU A 118 14.47 2.84 -9.31
C GLU A 118 15.84 2.36 -8.79
N ASP A 119 16.01 2.16 -7.48
CA ASP A 119 17.33 1.92 -6.89
C ASP A 119 17.67 0.42 -6.70
N TYR A 120 16.69 -0.48 -6.66
CA TYR A 120 16.95 -1.91 -6.47
C TYR A 120 17.21 -2.63 -7.80
N TRP A 121 18.45 -2.63 -8.28
CA TRP A 121 18.74 -3.12 -9.64
C TRP A 121 18.50 -4.61 -9.91
N TYR A 122 18.21 -5.41 -8.87
CA TYR A 122 18.02 -6.86 -9.01
C TYR A 122 16.57 -7.28 -9.24
N TYR A 123 15.56 -6.40 -9.01
CA TYR A 123 14.16 -6.80 -9.26
C TYR A 123 13.97 -7.22 -10.73
N HIS A 124 13.13 -8.23 -10.95
CA HIS A 124 12.94 -8.88 -12.26
C HIS A 124 14.19 -9.58 -12.84
N SER A 125 15.14 -9.98 -12.00
CA SER A 125 16.30 -10.77 -12.42
C SER A 125 16.44 -12.04 -11.58
N MET A 126 17.26 -12.97 -12.05
CA MET A 126 17.64 -14.16 -11.28
C MET A 126 18.47 -13.84 -10.03
N ALA A 127 18.91 -12.59 -9.86
CA ALA A 127 19.61 -12.13 -8.67
C ALA A 127 18.67 -11.58 -7.59
N ASP A 128 17.36 -11.48 -7.85
CA ASP A 128 16.35 -11.20 -6.83
C ASP A 128 16.21 -12.42 -5.91
N THR A 129 17.02 -12.43 -4.86
CA THR A 129 17.24 -13.58 -3.98
C THR A 129 17.15 -13.12 -2.52
N GLU A 130 16.92 -14.07 -1.61
CA GLU A 130 16.82 -13.79 -0.17
C GLU A 130 18.10 -13.13 0.39
N ASP A 131 19.26 -13.37 -0.20
CA ASP A 131 20.53 -12.73 0.19
C ASP A 131 20.51 -11.21 0.01
N ASN A 132 19.64 -10.70 -0.87
CA ASN A 132 19.43 -9.28 -1.10
C ASN A 132 18.30 -8.69 -0.23
N VAL A 133 17.80 -9.45 0.76
CA VAL A 133 16.74 -9.05 1.67
C VAL A 133 17.29 -8.77 3.08
N ASP A 134 16.97 -7.60 3.64
CA ASP A 134 17.14 -7.24 5.04
C ASP A 134 15.80 -7.38 5.78
N GLN A 135 15.74 -8.38 6.65
CA GLN A 135 14.58 -8.68 7.47
C GLN A 135 14.22 -7.54 8.42
N THR A 136 15.20 -6.73 8.86
CA THR A 136 14.97 -5.59 9.73
C THR A 136 14.04 -4.59 9.04
N VAL A 137 14.29 -4.28 7.77
CA VAL A 137 13.45 -3.34 6.99
C VAL A 137 12.04 -3.87 6.83
N ALA A 138 11.92 -5.14 6.45
CA ALA A 138 10.63 -5.81 6.30
C ALA A 138 9.81 -5.79 7.59
N GLU A 139 10.44 -6.10 8.72
CA GLU A 139 9.78 -6.04 10.02
C GLU A 139 9.31 -4.62 10.38
N GLN A 140 10.11 -3.59 10.11
CA GLN A 140 9.72 -2.20 10.40
C GLN A 140 8.52 -1.77 9.54
N ILE A 141 8.51 -2.13 8.26
CA ILE A 141 7.37 -1.86 7.36
C ILE A 141 6.11 -2.60 7.85
N LEU A 142 6.23 -3.89 8.16
CA LEU A 142 5.10 -4.68 8.67
C LEU A 142 4.55 -4.13 9.99
N ARG A 143 5.42 -3.71 10.92
CA ARG A 143 5.00 -3.08 12.18
C ARG A 143 4.24 -1.79 11.94
N LEU A 144 4.70 -0.96 11.01
CA LEU A 144 4.03 0.27 10.62
C LEU A 144 2.64 0.01 10.01
N ASP A 145 2.56 -0.92 9.05
CA ASP A 145 1.31 -1.25 8.37
C ASP A 145 0.27 -1.77 9.36
N VAL A 146 0.66 -2.71 10.21
CA VAL A 146 -0.21 -3.24 11.27
C VAL A 146 -0.64 -2.13 12.25
N ALA A 147 0.25 -1.20 12.59
CA ALA A 147 -0.06 -0.07 13.46
C ALA A 147 -1.11 0.86 12.90
N VAL A 148 -1.01 1.20 11.63
CA VAL A 148 -2.00 2.05 10.98
C VAL A 148 -3.32 1.29 10.77
N LEU A 149 -3.27 0.02 10.37
CA LEU A 149 -4.48 -0.80 10.24
C LEU A 149 -5.21 -0.93 11.59
N ALA A 150 -4.47 -1.10 12.68
CA ALA A 150 -5.03 -1.11 14.03
C ALA A 150 -5.66 0.25 14.40
N HIS A 151 -5.05 1.37 13.98
CA HIS A 151 -5.64 2.71 14.15
C HIS A 151 -7.01 2.80 13.48
N TYR A 152 -7.15 2.34 12.23
CA TYR A 152 -8.41 2.35 11.50
C TYR A 152 -9.44 1.36 12.06
N ALA A 153 -9.02 0.16 12.45
CA ALA A 153 -9.91 -0.89 12.94
C ALA A 153 -10.44 -0.62 14.35
N LEU A 154 -9.65 0.04 15.19
CA LEU A 154 -9.94 0.23 16.61
C LEU A 154 -10.25 1.69 17.01
N GLY A 155 -9.99 2.65 16.11
CA GLY A 155 -10.25 4.08 16.36
C GLY A 155 -9.30 4.72 17.38
N VAL A 156 -8.10 4.18 17.57
CA VAL A 156 -7.14 4.61 18.61
C VAL A 156 -5.81 5.07 18.00
N ALA A 157 -5.27 6.21 18.49
CA ALA A 157 -3.93 6.74 18.22
C ALA A 157 -2.79 5.70 18.49
N PRO A 158 -1.53 5.94 18.05
CA PRO A 158 -0.57 4.88 17.69
C PRO A 158 -0.30 3.81 18.77
N ILE A 159 0.10 2.60 18.31
CA ILE A 159 0.23 1.39 19.15
C ILE A 159 1.13 1.65 20.37
N SER A 160 0.56 1.58 21.56
CA SER A 160 1.32 1.44 22.81
C SER A 160 1.62 -0.04 23.08
N GLU A 161 2.64 -0.36 23.89
CA GLU A 161 2.87 -1.76 24.31
C GLU A 161 1.63 -2.42 24.95
N ALA A 162 0.81 -1.63 25.65
CA ALA A 162 -0.47 -2.07 26.19
C ALA A 162 -1.46 -2.54 25.10
N MET A 163 -1.38 -1.96 23.90
CA MET A 163 -2.19 -2.35 22.75
C MET A 163 -1.61 -3.58 22.04
N VAL A 164 -0.29 -3.75 21.97
CA VAL A 164 0.34 -5.00 21.52
C VAL A 164 -0.11 -6.17 22.41
N ALA A 165 -0.11 -5.97 23.73
CA ALA A 165 -0.61 -6.96 24.68
C ALA A 165 -2.11 -7.27 24.48
N ARG A 166 -2.92 -6.26 24.18
CA ARG A 166 -4.35 -6.44 23.87
C ARG A 166 -4.60 -7.19 22.55
N LEU A 167 -3.84 -6.88 21.50
CA LEU A 167 -3.92 -7.58 20.21
C LEU A 167 -3.49 -9.04 20.36
N ALA A 168 -2.40 -9.30 21.09
CA ALA A 168 -1.95 -10.66 21.39
C ALA A 168 -3.00 -11.46 22.18
N ASN A 169 -3.67 -10.84 23.15
CA ASN A 169 -4.77 -11.48 23.89
C ASN A 169 -6.00 -11.73 23.02
N LYS A 170 -6.36 -10.81 22.11
CA LYS A 170 -7.49 -11.01 21.19
C LYS A 170 -7.20 -12.08 20.13
N ALA A 171 -5.95 -12.19 19.67
CA ALA A 171 -5.51 -13.25 18.77
C ALA A 171 -5.63 -14.63 19.43
N LYS A 172 -5.26 -14.77 20.71
CA LYS A 172 -5.45 -16.02 21.49
C LYS A 172 -6.92 -16.46 21.57
N HIS A 173 -7.86 -15.52 21.64
CA HIS A 173 -9.30 -15.82 21.63
C HIS A 173 -9.86 -16.17 20.25
N LEU A 174 -9.18 -15.75 19.17
CA LEU A 174 -9.55 -16.10 17.80
C LEU A 174 -8.96 -17.45 17.37
N THR A 175 -7.88 -17.94 18.00
CA THR A 175 -7.32 -19.27 17.75
C THR A 175 -8.03 -20.36 18.55
N SER A 176 -8.65 -20.03 19.69
CA SER A 176 -9.45 -20.97 20.49
C SER A 176 -10.83 -21.30 19.90
N SER A 177 -11.19 -20.75 18.73
CA SER A 177 -12.41 -21.11 17.99
C SER A 177 -12.15 -22.07 16.83
N TRP A 178 -10.92 -22.58 16.71
CA TRP A 178 -10.49 -23.55 15.70
C TRP A 178 -10.08 -24.91 16.31
N GLU A 179 -10.33 -25.09 17.62
CA GLU A 179 -10.32 -26.39 18.32
C GLU A 179 -11.75 -26.78 18.68
#